data_AF-A0A523WNS1-F1
#
_entry.id   AF-A0A523WNS1-F1
#
_cell.length_a   1.000
_cell.length_b   1.000
_cell.length_c   1.000
_cell.angle_alpha   90.00
_cell.angle_beta   90.00
_cell.angle_gamma   90.00
#
_symmetry.space_group_name_H-M   'P 1'
#
loop_
_entity.id
_entity.type
_entity.pdbx_description
1 polymer ?
#
loop_
_entity_poly.entity_id
_entity_poly.type
_entity_poly.pdbx_seq_one_letter_code
_entity_poly.pdbx_strand_id
1 'polypeptide(L)' 'ILQVHVLTIYSYIRRGQLDAVRLGRNYRVTPKDLSRFIESNRIKKATNYGRNIRSAL' A
#
# COMPACT_ATOMS: atom_id res chain seq x y z
N ILE A 1 -7.49 -9.87 -2.01
CA ILE A 1 -6.18 -9.30 -2.43
C ILE A 1 -5.94 -7.88 -1.94
N LEU A 2 -6.85 -6.89 -2.09
CA LEU A 2 -6.70 -5.58 -1.42
C LEU A 2 -7.81 -5.23 -0.39
N GLN A 3 -8.96 -5.93 -0.42
CA GLN A 3 -10.07 -5.73 0.53
C GLN A 3 -10.59 -4.28 0.61
N VAL A 4 -10.64 -3.59 -0.52
CA VAL A 4 -11.22 -2.25 -0.65
C VAL A 4 -12.30 -2.21 -1.74
N HIS A 5 -13.17 -1.22 -1.70
CA HIS A 5 -14.21 -1.03 -2.72
C HIS A 5 -13.59 -0.73 -4.10
N VAL A 6 -14.25 -1.18 -5.18
CA VAL A 6 -13.73 -1.02 -6.55
C VAL A 6 -13.57 0.44 -6.96
N LEU A 7 -14.45 1.33 -6.47
CA LEU A 7 -14.32 2.78 -6.71
C LEU A 7 -13.05 3.36 -6.07
N THR A 8 -12.61 2.80 -4.94
CA THR A 8 -11.35 3.19 -4.31
C THR A 8 -10.16 2.79 -5.18
N ILE A 9 -10.19 1.59 -5.79
CA ILE A 9 -9.18 1.17 -6.76
C ILE A 9 -9.12 2.13 -7.96
N TYR A 10 -10.27 2.51 -8.52
CA TYR A 10 -10.30 3.51 -9.60
C TYR A 10 -9.75 4.86 -9.16
N SER A 11 -10.04 5.31 -7.94
CA SER A 11 -9.50 6.56 -7.40
C SER A 11 -7.98 6.50 -7.28
N TYR A 12 -7.41 5.41 -6.76
CA TYR A 12 -5.96 5.22 -6.68
C TYR A 12 -5.30 5.26 -8.06
N ILE A 13 -5.89 4.62 -9.06
CA ILE A 13 -5.39 4.65 -10.44
C ILE A 13 -5.45 6.07 -11.01
N ARG A 14 -6.60 6.76 -10.89
CA ARG A 14 -6.78 8.13 -11.41
C ARG A 14 -5.88 9.16 -10.73
N ARG A 15 -5.52 8.94 -9.46
CA ARG A 15 -4.61 9.80 -8.69
C ARG A 15 -3.12 9.44 -8.91
N GLY A 16 -2.82 8.44 -9.72
CA GLY A 16 -1.44 7.97 -9.94
C GLY A 16 -0.83 7.27 -8.71
N GLN A 17 -1.66 6.81 -7.77
CA GLN A 17 -1.21 6.10 -6.56
C GLN A 17 -1.02 4.60 -6.80
N LEU A 18 -1.76 4.04 -7.77
CA LEU A 18 -1.68 2.64 -8.18
C LEU A 18 -1.51 2.55 -9.70
N ASP A 19 -0.37 2.05 -10.14
CA ASP A 19 -0.11 1.82 -11.56
C ASP A 19 -1.04 0.74 -12.13
N ALA A 20 -1.52 0.97 -13.35
CA ALA A 20 -2.35 0.01 -14.08
C ALA A 20 -2.23 0.19 -15.59
N VAL A 21 -2.43 -0.91 -16.32
CA VAL A 21 -2.57 -0.89 -17.77
C VAL A 21 -4.02 -0.57 -18.13
N ARG A 22 -4.25 0.45 -18.96
CA ARG A 22 -5.58 0.74 -19.50
C ARG A 22 -5.88 -0.19 -20.68
N LEU A 23 -6.95 -0.96 -20.57
CA LEU A 23 -7.44 -1.86 -21.62
C LEU A 23 -8.88 -1.44 -21.97
N GLY A 24 -8.99 -0.51 -22.92
CA GLY A 24 -10.26 0.11 -23.30
C GLY A 24 -10.89 0.90 -22.14
N ARG A 25 -12.06 0.45 -21.68
CA ARG A 25 -12.81 1.06 -20.56
C ARG A 25 -12.40 0.51 -19.19
N ASN A 26 -11.62 -0.55 -19.16
CA ASN A 26 -11.20 -1.21 -17.93
C ASN A 26 -9.72 -0.92 -17.64
N TYR A 27 -9.33 -1.12 -16.38
CA TYR A 27 -7.94 -1.12 -15.96
C TYR A 27 -7.53 -2.52 -15.52
N ARG A 28 -6.28 -2.88 -15.79
CA ARG A 28 -5.67 -4.11 -15.28
C ARG A 28 -4.42 -3.76 -14.46
N VAL A 29 -4.46 -4.17 -13.19
CA VAL A 29 -3.31 -4.06 -12.29
C VAL A 29 -2.44 -5.30 -12.49
N THR A 30 -1.16 -5.12 -12.80
CA THR A 30 -0.24 -6.24 -12.91
C THR A 30 0.18 -6.73 -11.52
N PRO A 31 0.64 -7.99 -11.36
CA PRO A 31 1.17 -8.46 -10.08
C PRO A 31 2.30 -7.56 -9.56
N LYS A 32 3.17 -7.08 -10.45
CA LYS A 32 4.29 -6.19 -10.12
C LYS A 32 3.80 -4.88 -9.50
N ASP A 33 2.81 -4.25 -10.12
CA ASP A 33 2.27 -2.95 -9.67
C ASP A 33 1.49 -3.11 -8.36
N LEU A 34 0.74 -4.20 -8.21
CA LEU A 34 0.07 -4.55 -6.97
C LEU A 34 1.06 -4.74 -5.81
N SER A 35 2.14 -5.50 -6.02
CA SER A 35 3.16 -5.72 -5.00
C SER A 35 3.83 -4.41 -4.58
N ARG A 36 4.18 -3.54 -5.54
CA ARG A 36 4.74 -2.20 -5.24
C ARG A 36 3.77 -1.35 -4.41
N PHE A 37 2.49 -1.34 -4.78
CA PHE A 37 1.47 -0.58 -4.08
C PHE A 37 1.27 -1.04 -2.64
N ILE A 38 1.24 -2.35 -2.40
CA ILE A 38 1.12 -2.89 -1.03
C ILE A 38 2.36 -2.53 -0.21
N GLU A 39 3.56 -2.64 -0.81
CA GLU A 39 4.81 -2.34 -0.10
C GLU A 39 4.93 -0.85 0.25
N SER A 40 4.57 0.06 -0.66
CA SER A 40 4.63 1.50 -0.40
C SER A 40 3.67 1.95 0.70
N ASN A 41 2.60 1.19 0.93
CA ASN A 41 1.61 1.46 1.98
C ASN A 41 1.85 0.64 3.26
N ARG A 42 2.95 -0.12 3.34
CA ARG A 42 3.29 -0.90 4.52
C ARG A 42 3.60 0.03 5.70
N ILE A 43 2.84 -0.10 6.78
CA ILE A 43 3.10 0.62 8.02
C ILE A 43 4.38 0.04 8.64
N LYS A 44 5.42 0.87 8.78
CA LYS A 44 6.65 0.49 9.48
C LYS A 44 6.33 0.27 10.96
N LYS A 45 6.63 -0.91 11.50
CA LYS A 45 6.54 -1.12 12.95
C LYS A 45 7.56 -0.22 13.64
N ALA A 46 7.12 0.57 14.62
CA ALA A 46 8.04 1.27 15.51
C ALA A 46 8.82 0.22 16.30
N THR A 47 10.13 0.13 16.07
CA THR A 47 11.02 -0.75 16.83
C THR A 47 11.13 -0.19 18.26
N ASN A 48 10.46 -0.82 19.22
CA ASN A 48 10.46 -0.47 20.65
C ASN A 48 11.80 -0.79 21.36
N TYR A 49 12.96 -0.53 20.75
CA TYR A 49 14.26 -0.86 21.36
C TYR A 49 14.75 0.14 22.42
N GLY A 50 14.03 1.25 22.67
CA GLY A 50 14.53 2.34 23.52
C GLY A 50 13.80 2.60 24.85
N ARG A 51 12.74 1.87 25.20
CA ARG A 51 11.87 2.26 26.33
C ARG A 51 12.17 1.61 27.70
N ASN A 52 13.21 0.78 27.83
CA ASN A 52 13.43 -0.03 29.06
C ASN A 52 14.79 0.18 29.78
N ILE A 53 15.44 1.34 29.68
CA ILE A 53 16.72 1.60 30.38
C ILE A 53 16.58 2.66 31.50
N ARG A 54 15.40 2.82 32.10
CA ARG A 54 15.20 3.79 33.21
C ARG A 54 14.44 3.26 34.43
N SER A 55 14.13 1.97 34.50
CA SER A 55 13.51 1.36 35.69
C SER A 55 14.45 0.46 36.50
N ALA A 56 15.76 0.54 36.23
CA ALA A 56 16.79 -0.22 36.93
C ALA A 56 17.95 0.71 37.35
N LEU A 57 17.63 1.75 38.13
CA LEU A 57 18.55 2.49 38.99
C LEU A 57 17.77 2.98 40.21
#